data_AF-A0A1H1YQ35-F1
#
_entry.id   AF-A0A1H1YQ35-F1
#
_cell.length_a   1.000
_cell.length_b   1.000
_cell.length_c   1.000
_cell.angle_alpha   90.00
_cell.angle_beta   90.00
_cell.angle_gamma   90.00
#
_symmetry.space_group_name_H-M   'P 1'
#
loop_
_entity.id
_entity.type
_entity.pdbx_description
1 polymer ?
#
loop_
_entity_poly.entity_id
_entity_poly.type
_entity_poly.pdbx_seq_one_letter_code
_entity_poly.pdbx_strand_id
1 'polypeptide(L)'
;MKWASRVELRFVALWAPSTSTQAICADLNALLGAAQLGLLDGHNLYPLLQEHGLSPRWVGAKGIEVQDPVAGTLLLCFELREVTIH
;
A
#
# COMPACT_ATOMS: atom_id res chain seq x y z
N MET A 1 -19.44 24.30 -13.21
CA MET A 1 -19.23 23.71 -11.86
C MET A 1 -17.90 22.98 -11.88
N LYS A 2 -16.94 23.37 -11.03
CA LYS A 2 -15.71 22.58 -10.83
C LYS A 2 -16.04 21.52 -9.79
N TRP A 3 -15.95 20.26 -10.19
CA TRP A 3 -16.10 19.13 -9.28
C TRP A 3 -14.89 19.13 -8.33
N ALA A 4 -15.09 18.77 -7.06
CA ALA A 4 -13.97 18.66 -6.14
C ALA A 4 -13.08 17.49 -6.60
N SER A 5 -11.77 17.70 -6.64
CA SER A 5 -10.80 16.64 -6.95
C SER A 5 -9.96 16.35 -5.71
N ARG A 6 -9.67 15.08 -5.46
CA ARG A 6 -8.72 14.63 -4.43
C ARG A 6 -7.58 13.88 -5.10
N VAL A 7 -6.40 13.99 -4.51
CA VAL A 7 -5.25 13.16 -4.88
C VAL A 7 -5.24 11.93 -3.99
N GLU A 8 -5.09 10.75 -4.59
CA GLU A 8 -4.99 9.47 -3.92
C GLU A 8 -3.67 8.77 -4.26
N LEU A 9 -3.17 7.99 -3.31
CA LEU A 9 -2.04 7.08 -3.51
C LEU A 9 -2.56 5.69 -3.88
N ARG A 10 -2.61 5.39 -5.18
CA ARG A 10 -3.10 4.10 -5.66
C ARG A 10 -1.97 3.07 -5.62
N PHE A 11 -2.23 1.92 -5.02
CA PHE A 11 -1.28 0.81 -4.99
C PHE A 11 -1.06 0.25 -6.41
N VAL A 12 0.20 0.06 -6.81
CA VAL A 12 0.55 -0.43 -8.15
C VAL A 12 1.41 -1.69 -8.15
N ALA A 13 2.29 -1.86 -7.16
CA ALA A 13 3.21 -2.98 -7.13
C ALA A 13 3.73 -3.25 -5.72
N LEU A 14 4.09 -4.51 -5.49
CA LEU A 14 4.88 -4.94 -4.35
C LEU A 14 6.28 -5.28 -4.86
N TRP A 15 7.32 -4.73 -4.24
CA TRP A 15 8.70 -5.04 -4.54
C TRP A 15 9.37 -5.69 -3.33
N ALA A 16 10.16 -6.72 -3.60
CA ALA A 16 10.94 -7.45 -2.61
C ALA A 16 12.41 -7.50 -3.05
N PRO A 17 13.37 -7.21 -2.16
CA PRO A 17 14.79 -7.31 -2.48
C PRO A 17 15.24 -8.75 -2.81
N SER A 18 14.59 -9.76 -2.23
CA SER A 18 14.90 -11.18 -2.40
C SER A 18 13.95 -11.86 -3.39
N THR A 19 14.49 -12.24 -4.55
CA THR A 19 13.83 -12.82 -5.74
C THR A 19 13.36 -14.27 -5.59
N SER A 20 12.59 -14.60 -4.57
CA SER A 20 11.88 -15.89 -4.54
C SER A 20 10.41 -15.63 -4.28
N THR A 21 9.54 -16.23 -5.10
CA THR A 21 8.08 -16.28 -4.98
C THR A 21 7.63 -16.23 -3.51
N GLN A 22 7.35 -15.02 -3.03
CA GLN A 22 7.17 -14.76 -1.61
C GLN A 22 5.70 -14.95 -1.27
N ALA A 23 5.41 -16.01 -0.53
CA ALA A 23 4.24 -16.00 0.34
C ALA A 23 4.43 -14.84 1.33
N ILE A 24 3.49 -13.90 1.32
CA ILE A 24 3.38 -12.85 2.33
C ILE A 24 2.42 -13.33 3.43
N CYS A 25 2.41 -12.65 4.58
CA CYS A 25 1.45 -12.99 5.62
C CYS A 25 0.00 -12.71 5.16
N ALA A 26 -0.96 -13.41 5.77
CA ALA A 26 -2.37 -13.31 5.39
C ALA A 26 -2.93 -11.89 5.55
N ASP A 27 -2.52 -11.17 6.59
CA ASP A 27 -2.95 -9.80 6.86
C ASP A 27 -2.49 -8.85 5.76
N LEU A 28 -1.20 -8.89 5.40
CA LEU A 28 -0.68 -8.08 4.30
C LEU A 28 -1.38 -8.43 2.99
N ASN A 29 -1.61 -9.71 2.71
CA ASN A 29 -2.32 -10.14 1.51
C ASN A 29 -3.75 -9.58 1.43
N ALA A 30 -4.50 -9.59 2.54
CA ALA A 30 -5.85 -9.05 2.59
C ALA A 30 -5.87 -7.53 2.37
N LEU A 31 -4.96 -6.81 3.02
CA LEU A 31 -4.83 -5.35 2.88
C LEU A 31 -4.43 -4.94 1.46
N LEU A 32 -3.50 -5.66 0.83
CA LEU A 32 -3.12 -5.42 -0.56
C LEU A 32 -4.27 -5.73 -1.52
N GLY A 33 -5.05 -6.78 -1.27
CA GLY A 33 -6.26 -7.08 -2.03
C GLY A 33 -7.27 -5.93 -2.00
N ALA A 34 -7.53 -5.35 -0.83
CA ALA A 34 -8.39 -4.18 -0.69
C ALA A 34 -7.84 -2.94 -1.42
N ALA A 35 -6.53 -2.71 -1.34
CA ALA A 35 -5.87 -1.60 -2.05
C ALA A 35 -5.91 -1.77 -3.58
N GLN A 36 -5.74 -3.00 -4.10
CA GLN A 36 -5.87 -3.30 -5.53
C GLN A 36 -7.28 -3.04 -6.07
N LEU A 37 -8.30 -3.28 -5.24
CA LEU A 37 -9.70 -2.97 -5.56
C LEU A 37 -10.04 -1.47 -5.43
N GLY A 38 -9.09 -0.64 -4.99
CA GLY A 38 -9.31 0.79 -4.78
C GLY A 38 -10.11 1.13 -3.53
N LEU A 39 -10.28 0.18 -2.60
CA LEU A 39 -10.96 0.42 -1.32
C LEU A 39 -10.06 1.14 -0.32
N LEU A 40 -8.74 1.02 -0.49
CA LEU A 40 -7.72 1.67 0.32
C LEU A 40 -6.73 2.40 -0.59
N ASP A 41 -6.52 3.69 -0.33
CA ASP A 41 -5.34 4.39 -0.83
C ASP A 41 -4.18 4.24 0.16
N GLY A 42 -2.98 4.66 -0.23
CA GLY A 42 -1.78 4.56 0.61
C GLY A 42 -1.93 5.25 1.97
N HIS A 43 -2.72 6.34 2.08
CA HIS A 43 -2.93 7.02 3.35
C HIS A 43 -3.82 6.24 4.30
N ASN A 44 -4.89 5.61 3.78
CA ASN A 44 -5.78 4.75 4.57
C ASN A 44 -5.17 3.37 4.86
N LEU A 45 -4.30 2.88 3.97
CA LEU A 45 -3.58 1.62 4.14
C LEU A 45 -2.53 1.69 5.25
N TYR A 46 -1.83 2.82 5.39
CA TYR A 46 -0.76 2.99 6.37
C TYR A 46 -1.15 2.66 7.83
N PRO A 47 -2.23 3.24 8.41
CA PRO A 47 -2.62 2.93 9.78
C PRO A 47 -2.99 1.45 9.96
N LEU A 48 -3.64 0.83 8.98
CA LEU A 48 -3.99 -0.60 9.03
C LEU A 48 -2.73 -1.48 9.07
N LEU A 49 -1.71 -1.14 8.28
CA LEU A 49 -0.42 -1.84 8.34
C LEU A 49 0.21 -1.74 9.75
N GLN A 50 0.05 -0.61 10.46
CA GLN A 50 0.52 -0.47 11.84
C GLN A 50 -0.28 -1.34 12.81
N GLU A 51 -1.61 -1.33 12.68
CA GLU A 51 -2.53 -2.11 13.53
C GLU A 51 -2.27 -3.62 13.43
N HIS A 52 -1.87 -4.10 12.24
CA HIS A 52 -1.49 -5.48 11.99
C HIS A 52 -0.01 -5.80 12.31
N GLY A 53 0.73 -4.86 12.91
CA GLY A 53 2.11 -5.09 13.35
C GLY A 53 3.16 -5.15 12.23
N LEU A 54 2.83 -4.71 11.02
CA LEU A 54 3.70 -4.77 9.83
C LEU A 54 4.75 -3.64 9.80
N SER A 55 4.84 -2.85 10.86
CA SER A 55 5.86 -1.80 11.07
C SER A 55 6.10 -0.91 9.84
N PRO A 56 5.05 -0.29 9.26
CA PRO A 56 5.17 0.50 8.04
C PRO A 56 6.03 1.75 8.25
N ARG A 57 6.73 2.16 7.20
CA ARG A 57 7.54 3.38 7.13
C ARG A 57 7.43 4.00 5.74
N TRP A 58 7.18 5.31 5.69
CA TRP A 58 7.20 6.04 4.42
C TRP A 58 8.61 6.06 3.81
N VAL A 59 8.69 5.73 2.52
CA VAL A 59 9.91 5.82 1.70
C VAL A 59 9.60 6.73 0.51
N GLY A 60 9.90 8.02 0.70
CA GLY A 60 9.51 9.07 -0.24
C GLY A 60 7.99 9.28 -0.30
N ALA A 61 7.52 9.92 -1.38
CA ALA A 61 6.12 10.31 -1.53
C ALA A 61 5.20 9.19 -2.05
N LYS A 62 5.76 8.06 -2.48
CA LYS A 62 5.07 7.02 -3.26
C LYS A 62 5.42 5.59 -2.83
N GLY A 63 6.00 5.44 -1.64
CA GLY A 63 6.49 4.16 -1.15
C GLY A 63 6.17 3.98 0.34
N ILE A 64 5.72 2.78 0.70
CA ILE A 64 5.64 2.34 2.10
C ILE A 64 6.47 1.07 2.21
N GLU A 65 7.52 1.11 3.02
CA GLU A 65 8.25 -0.08 3.41
C GLU A 65 7.54 -0.75 4.60
N VAL A 66 7.44 -2.07 4.60
CA VAL A 66 6.86 -2.87 5.70
C VAL A 66 7.78 -4.02 6.07
N GLN A 67 7.66 -4.48 7.31
CA GLN A 67 8.27 -5.73 7.78
C GLN A 67 7.20 -6.81 7.83
N ASP A 68 7.20 -7.68 6.83
CA ASP A 68 6.34 -8.86 6.81
C ASP A 68 7.03 -10.01 7.58
N PRO A 69 6.33 -10.71 8.47
CA PRO A 69 6.92 -11.78 9.27
C PRO A 69 7.32 -13.02 8.45
N VAL A 70 6.81 -13.18 7.24
CA VAL A 70 7.08 -14.31 6.34
C VAL A 70 8.10 -13.93 5.26
N ALA A 71 7.89 -12.78 4.62
CA ALA A 71 8.67 -12.32 3.48
C ALA A 71 9.81 -11.36 3.86
N GLY A 72 9.87 -10.90 5.11
CA GLY A 72 10.84 -9.90 5.54
C GLY A 72 10.49 -8.50 5.03
N THR A 73 11.50 -7.71 4.69
CA THR A 73 11.29 -6.31 4.25
C THR A 73 10.73 -6.25 2.84
N LEU A 74 9.60 -5.54 2.69
CA LEU A 74 8.91 -5.34 1.42
C LEU A 74 8.66 -3.84 1.18
N LEU A 75 8.62 -3.44 -0.09
CA LEU A 75 8.26 -2.10 -0.52
C LEU A 75 6.94 -2.12 -1.29
N LEU A 76 5.94 -1.42 -0.76
CA LEU A 76 4.67 -1.16 -1.43
C LEU A 76 4.83 0.12 -2.25
N CYS A 77 4.59 0.02 -3.55
CA CYS A 77 4.72 1.12 -4.51
C CYS A 77 3.35 1.71 -4.86
N PHE A 78 3.30 3.03 -4.95
CA PHE A 78 2.08 3.79 -5.24
C PHE A 78 2.26 4.76 -6.40
N GLU A 79 1.17 5.06 -7.10
CA GLU A 79 1.07 6.18 -8.02
C GLU A 79 0.14 7.27 -7.46
N LEU A 80 0.41 8.53 -7.79
CA LEU A 80 -0.52 9.61 -7.48
C LEU A 80 -1.60 9.65 -8.55
N ARG A 81 -2.86 9.62 -8.14
CA ARG A 81 -4.00 9.69 -9.03
C ARG A 81 -4.94 10.80 -8.59
N GLU A 82 -5.32 11.67 -9.52
CA GLU A 82 -6.42 12.60 -9.29
C GLU A 82 -7.74 11.88 -9.52
N VAL A 83 -8.62 11.93 -8.53
CA VAL A 83 -9.98 11.40 -8.60
C VAL A 83 -10.98 12.53 -8.44
N THR A 84 -12.01 12.52 -9.28
CA THR A 84 -13.14 13.44 -9.20
C THR A 84 -14.11 12.92 -8.14
N ILE A 85 -14.40 13.76 -7.15
CA ILE A 85 -15.41 13.50 -6.13
C ILE A 85 -16.76 13.87 -6.73
N HIS A 86 -17.64 12.88 -6.85
CA HIS A 86 -18.98 13.04 -7.41
C HIS A 86 -20.02 13.41 -6.36
#